data_AF-A0A2Z6SBD9-F1
#
_entry.id   AF-A0A2Z6SBD9-F1
#
_cell.length_a   1.000
_cell.length_b   1.000
_cell.length_c   1.000
_cell.angle_alpha   90.00
_cell.angle_beta   90.00
_cell.angle_gamma   90.00
#
_symmetry.space_group_name_H-M   'P 1'
#
loop_
_entity.id
_entity.type
_entity.pdbx_description
1 polymer ?
#
loop_
_entity_poly.entity_id
_entity_poly.type
_entity_poly.pdbx_seq_one_letter_code
_entity_poly.pdbx_strand_id
1 'polypeptide(L)'
;MIDITNSQLPAAPGGENNEPGDTRATILLNPSGTKNYLKNAKSYVYEMSKEITKALSIEEGRIFIPYNKYQYERNTREDQILLRIDFKDTRTPDQPSSFALRYSLDKFITSAIPIGSLTEDLDSNYGAPENLHLWHNYRYTLIGVMIGLFSLIIIWAFAKKKNQEGNNFSTIIFYPLILVDFVLDIVILGVHGRDLKWFYICGFVFLLVPILFKIIITWFILENVTNDSQNVKDWREKHSGTALTFMFLSWIDLEALNVITSHCAGNEALNASFTEEGRKRVDRSIVFMTFIEDIPQIIIYALYQRYTVIPAIIPVLVLSSACIVFLFKIHDREVLIHRTRSDTHTTINNVFNFFNFFNIKNYIGQKRAQTEGTFCDTHANVPNFNNNFQTDLKMGDKPRAITTNTMEGTFNSKLAGKALSSGASTAGRGVTTPVYNSDYVIEIETGSTGEGGSKSVNRTPTKPKK
;
A
#
# COMPACT_ATOMS: atom_id res chain seq x y z
N MET A 1 -23.17 45.18 -30.91
CA MET A 1 -22.57 44.47 -32.05
C MET A 1 -21.35 45.28 -32.45
N ILE A 2 -20.16 44.82 -32.09
CA ILE A 2 -18.89 45.49 -32.40
C ILE A 2 -18.12 44.54 -33.33
N ASP A 3 -17.73 45.05 -34.48
CA ASP A 3 -17.04 44.29 -35.51
C ASP A 3 -15.54 44.25 -35.17
N ILE A 4 -15.00 43.07 -34.91
CA ILE A 4 -13.56 42.85 -34.62
C ILE A 4 -12.92 42.16 -35.83
N THR A 5 -13.02 42.79 -36.99
CA THR A 5 -12.35 42.35 -38.21
C THR A 5 -10.87 42.73 -38.19
N ASN A 6 -10.02 41.72 -38.40
CA ASN A 6 -8.62 41.86 -38.84
C ASN A 6 -7.68 42.74 -37.97
N SER A 7 -7.56 42.43 -36.67
CA SER A 7 -6.25 42.58 -36.01
C SER A 7 -5.47 41.27 -36.20
N GLN A 8 -4.21 41.36 -36.65
CA GLN A 8 -3.42 40.17 -37.00
C GLN A 8 -3.13 39.32 -35.75
N LEU A 9 -3.45 38.02 -35.80
CA LEU A 9 -2.82 37.06 -34.90
C LEU A 9 -1.31 37.05 -35.19
N PRO A 10 -0.44 37.11 -34.18
CA PRO A 10 1.00 36.96 -34.40
C PRO A 10 1.28 35.55 -34.94
N ALA A 11 1.89 35.48 -36.12
CA ALA A 11 2.38 34.22 -36.65
C ALA A 11 3.40 33.61 -35.69
N ALA A 12 3.28 32.31 -35.39
CA ALA A 12 4.19 31.64 -34.47
C ALA A 12 5.63 31.65 -35.02
N PRO A 13 6.65 31.88 -34.19
CA PRO A 13 8.04 31.69 -34.60
C PRO A 13 8.24 30.21 -34.97
N GLY A 14 8.83 29.95 -36.13
CA GLY A 14 8.96 28.60 -36.67
C GLY A 14 9.81 27.69 -35.79
N GLY A 15 9.18 26.70 -35.17
CA GLY A 15 9.82 25.50 -34.63
C GLY A 15 9.47 24.30 -35.51
N GLU A 16 10.47 23.48 -35.85
CA GLU A 16 10.25 22.25 -36.61
C GLU A 16 9.61 21.17 -35.72
N ASN A 17 8.91 20.22 -36.36
CA ASN A 17 8.24 19.05 -35.75
C ASN A 17 6.90 19.33 -35.03
N ASN A 18 5.96 19.95 -35.75
CA ASN A 18 4.56 20.00 -35.34
C ASN A 18 3.87 18.63 -35.50
N GLU A 19 3.96 17.77 -34.48
CA GLU A 19 2.88 16.82 -34.23
C GLU A 19 1.60 17.62 -33.83
N PRO A 20 0.39 17.20 -34.23
CA PRO A 20 -0.85 17.89 -33.87
C PRO A 20 -1.17 17.67 -32.40
N GLY A 21 -0.63 18.53 -31.54
CA GLY A 21 -0.74 18.45 -30.08
C GLY A 21 -2.05 19.00 -29.55
N ASP A 22 -2.82 18.18 -28.84
CA ASP A 22 -3.98 18.64 -28.07
C ASP A 22 -3.52 19.50 -26.88
N THR A 23 -3.65 20.83 -26.99
CA THR A 23 -3.27 21.79 -25.95
C THR A 23 -4.18 21.68 -24.73
N ARG A 24 -3.66 21.90 -23.51
CA ARG A 24 -4.46 21.85 -22.27
C ARG A 24 -4.28 23.09 -21.41
N ALA A 25 -5.40 23.66 -20.97
CA ALA A 25 -5.43 24.75 -20.00
C ALA A 25 -6.17 24.35 -18.71
N THR A 26 -6.00 25.16 -17.67
CA THR A 26 -6.94 25.24 -16.55
C THR A 26 -7.73 26.54 -16.60
N ILE A 27 -8.94 26.52 -16.07
CA ILE A 27 -9.73 27.70 -15.73
C ILE A 27 -10.13 27.63 -14.26
N LEU A 28 -10.22 28.78 -13.60
CA LEU A 28 -10.68 28.92 -12.23
C LEU A 28 -12.14 29.39 -12.21
N LEU A 29 -12.98 28.71 -11.45
CA LEU A 29 -14.33 29.17 -11.15
C LEU A 29 -14.29 30.14 -9.97
N ASN A 30 -15.11 31.19 -10.03
CA ASN A 30 -15.39 32.02 -8.86
C ASN A 30 -16.23 31.24 -7.81
N PRO A 31 -16.46 31.79 -6.60
CA PRO A 31 -17.20 31.06 -5.56
C PRO A 31 -18.68 30.78 -5.91
N SER A 32 -19.31 31.53 -6.81
CA SER A 32 -20.67 31.25 -7.31
C SER A 32 -20.66 30.09 -8.30
N GLY A 33 -19.74 30.11 -9.27
CA GLY A 33 -19.54 29.04 -10.23
C GLY A 33 -19.18 27.72 -9.57
N THR A 34 -18.33 27.77 -8.54
CA THR A 34 -18.01 26.62 -7.70
C THR A 34 -19.26 26.03 -7.04
N LYS A 35 -20.15 26.87 -6.49
CA LYS A 35 -21.43 26.44 -5.91
C LYS A 35 -22.42 25.93 -6.98
N ASN A 36 -22.33 26.36 -8.23
CA ASN A 36 -23.18 25.91 -9.34
C ASN A 36 -22.69 24.57 -9.93
N TYR A 37 -21.39 24.45 -10.21
CA TYR A 37 -20.72 23.22 -10.63
C TYR A 37 -20.99 22.07 -9.65
N LEU A 38 -20.87 22.30 -8.34
CA LEU A 38 -21.11 21.27 -7.33
C LEU A 38 -22.57 20.77 -7.25
N LYS A 39 -23.56 21.50 -7.80
CA LYS A 39 -24.96 21.03 -7.89
C LYS A 39 -25.18 20.06 -9.05
N ASN A 40 -24.57 20.32 -10.21
CA ASN A 40 -24.78 19.51 -11.43
C ASN A 40 -23.59 19.62 -12.42
N ALA A 41 -22.42 19.12 -12.00
CA ALA A 41 -21.17 19.24 -12.75
C ALA A 41 -21.28 18.82 -14.22
N LYS A 42 -22.02 17.73 -14.52
CA LYS A 42 -22.17 17.22 -15.90
C LYS A 42 -22.93 18.19 -16.80
N SER A 43 -24.05 18.75 -16.34
CA SER A 43 -24.80 19.74 -17.12
C SER A 43 -24.05 21.07 -17.20
N TYR A 44 -23.41 21.47 -16.11
CA TYR A 44 -22.66 22.72 -15.98
C TYR A 44 -21.54 22.81 -17.01
N VAL A 45 -20.63 21.82 -17.07
CA VAL A 45 -19.51 21.87 -18.02
C VAL A 45 -19.94 21.68 -19.48
N TYR A 46 -21.09 21.03 -19.72
CA TYR A 46 -21.62 20.85 -21.08
C TYR A 46 -22.12 22.18 -21.65
N GLU A 47 -22.94 22.92 -20.90
CA GLU A 47 -23.40 24.24 -21.33
C GLU A 47 -22.25 25.29 -21.31
N MET A 48 -21.34 25.23 -20.34
CA MET A 48 -20.12 26.07 -20.33
C MET A 48 -19.24 25.81 -21.56
N SER A 49 -19.06 24.54 -21.97
CA SER A 49 -18.33 24.19 -23.19
C SER A 49 -18.99 24.79 -24.43
N LYS A 50 -20.33 24.80 -24.52
CA LYS A 50 -21.06 25.49 -25.61
C LYS A 50 -20.88 27.01 -25.58
N GLU A 51 -21.01 27.64 -24.41
CA GLU A 51 -20.83 29.09 -24.29
C GLU A 51 -19.43 29.51 -24.77
N ILE A 52 -18.38 28.77 -24.37
CA ILE A 52 -17.00 29.01 -24.80
C ILE A 52 -16.84 28.72 -26.31
N THR A 53 -17.37 27.59 -26.82
CA THR A 53 -17.34 27.22 -28.24
C THR A 53 -17.97 28.32 -29.11
N LYS A 54 -19.11 28.86 -28.67
CA LYS A 54 -19.82 29.97 -29.33
C LYS A 54 -19.07 31.29 -29.21
N ALA A 55 -18.51 31.61 -28.04
CA ALA A 55 -17.73 32.84 -27.83
C ALA A 55 -16.47 32.88 -28.72
N LEU A 56 -15.80 31.74 -28.89
CA LEU A 56 -14.62 31.61 -29.76
C LEU A 56 -14.96 31.41 -31.24
N SER A 57 -16.24 31.21 -31.60
CA SER A 57 -16.73 30.97 -32.96
C SER A 57 -16.08 29.75 -33.65
N ILE A 58 -16.03 28.61 -32.96
CA ILE A 58 -15.37 27.38 -33.42
C ILE A 58 -16.36 26.21 -33.62
N GLU A 59 -15.90 25.16 -34.30
CA GLU A 59 -16.64 23.89 -34.46
C GLU A 59 -16.90 23.19 -33.11
N GLU A 60 -18.10 22.62 -32.94
CA GLU A 60 -18.44 21.84 -31.74
C GLU A 60 -17.51 20.61 -31.58
N GLY A 61 -17.12 20.31 -30.34
CA GLY A 61 -16.20 19.21 -30.06
C GLY A 61 -14.70 19.52 -30.28
N ARG A 62 -14.34 20.75 -30.69
CA ARG A 62 -12.96 21.27 -30.56
C ARG A 62 -12.54 21.44 -29.09
N ILE A 63 -13.50 21.66 -28.18
CA ILE A 63 -13.28 21.87 -26.75
C ILE A 63 -13.93 20.75 -25.94
N PHE A 64 -13.20 20.23 -24.95
CA PHE A 64 -13.69 19.24 -23.99
C PHE A 64 -13.35 19.63 -22.55
N ILE A 65 -14.35 19.53 -21.67
CA ILE A 65 -14.23 19.82 -20.23
C ILE A 65 -14.68 18.57 -19.46
N PRO A 66 -13.75 17.78 -18.88
CA PRO A 66 -14.12 16.57 -18.13
C PRO A 66 -14.83 16.88 -16.80
N TYR A 67 -16.15 16.73 -16.76
CA TYR A 67 -16.99 16.92 -15.55
C TYR A 67 -16.57 16.07 -14.33
N ASN A 68 -15.78 15.04 -14.55
CA ASN A 68 -15.26 14.14 -13.52
C ASN A 68 -13.82 14.47 -13.12
N LYS A 69 -13.26 15.60 -13.55
CA LYS A 69 -11.95 16.09 -13.12
C LYS A 69 -12.05 17.52 -12.61
N TYR A 70 -11.63 17.71 -11.37
CA TYR A 70 -11.56 19.02 -10.72
C TYR A 70 -10.51 18.99 -9.62
N GLN A 71 -10.09 20.16 -9.15
CA GLN A 71 -9.40 20.31 -7.86
C GLN A 71 -9.76 21.66 -7.25
N TYR A 72 -9.58 21.82 -5.94
CA TYR A 72 -9.69 23.12 -5.29
C TYR A 72 -8.43 23.94 -5.51
N GLU A 73 -8.57 25.24 -5.74
CA GLU A 73 -7.44 26.17 -5.76
C GLU A 73 -6.89 26.38 -4.33
N ARG A 74 -5.60 26.68 -4.23
CA ARG A 74 -4.89 26.83 -2.97
C ARG A 74 -4.83 28.29 -2.54
N ASN A 75 -4.94 28.51 -1.24
CA ASN A 75 -4.81 29.82 -0.58
C ASN A 75 -5.92 30.84 -0.88
N THR A 76 -7.02 30.42 -1.52
CA THR A 76 -8.26 31.22 -1.61
C THR A 76 -8.96 31.30 -0.24
N ARG A 77 -9.80 32.32 -0.02
CA ARG A 77 -10.61 32.47 1.20
C ARG A 77 -11.93 31.71 1.16
N GLU A 78 -12.49 31.54 -0.03
CA GLU A 78 -13.66 30.70 -0.31
C GLU A 78 -13.25 29.50 -1.17
N ASP A 79 -14.09 28.47 -1.20
CA ASP A 79 -13.93 27.36 -2.14
C ASP A 79 -14.01 27.88 -3.59
N GLN A 80 -12.91 27.72 -4.32
CA GLN A 80 -12.84 27.91 -5.77
C GLN A 80 -12.35 26.63 -6.43
N ILE A 81 -12.97 26.24 -7.53
CA ILE A 81 -12.65 25.02 -8.27
C ILE A 81 -11.91 25.33 -9.58
N LEU A 82 -10.79 24.64 -9.79
CA LEU A 82 -10.12 24.54 -11.08
C LEU A 82 -10.74 23.43 -11.93
N LEU A 83 -11.06 23.74 -13.18
CA LEU A 83 -11.43 22.77 -14.22
C LEU A 83 -10.33 22.69 -15.28
N ARG A 84 -10.19 21.53 -15.93
CA ARG A 84 -9.32 21.37 -17.11
C ARG A 84 -10.12 21.65 -18.38
N ILE A 85 -9.47 22.29 -19.35
CA ILE A 85 -9.96 22.39 -20.73
C ILE A 85 -8.95 21.70 -21.63
N ASP A 86 -9.41 20.69 -22.36
CA ASP A 86 -8.65 20.02 -23.42
C ASP A 86 -9.08 20.61 -24.77
N PHE A 87 -8.13 21.20 -25.51
CA PHE A 87 -8.33 21.75 -26.86
C PHE A 87 -7.84 20.76 -27.89
N LYS A 88 -8.76 20.17 -28.65
CA LYS A 88 -8.43 19.29 -29.75
C LYS A 88 -7.81 20.07 -30.91
N ASP A 89 -6.71 19.60 -31.47
CA ASP A 89 -6.11 20.25 -32.64
C ASP A 89 -6.84 19.89 -33.96
N THR A 90 -6.55 20.61 -35.04
CA THR A 90 -7.20 20.43 -36.35
C THR A 90 -6.21 20.21 -37.50
N ARG A 91 -6.73 19.64 -38.61
CA ARG A 91 -6.00 19.48 -39.88
C ARG A 91 -6.56 20.37 -41.01
N THR A 92 -7.59 21.17 -40.74
CA THR A 92 -8.15 22.14 -41.69
C THR A 92 -7.37 23.46 -41.60
N PRO A 93 -6.77 23.97 -42.70
CA PRO A 93 -5.94 25.17 -42.67
C PRO A 93 -6.65 26.44 -42.18
N ASP A 94 -7.96 26.55 -42.46
CA ASP A 94 -8.78 27.73 -42.16
C ASP A 94 -9.30 27.78 -40.71
N GLN A 95 -8.86 26.84 -39.86
CA GLN A 95 -9.28 26.75 -38.46
C GLN A 95 -8.09 26.99 -37.51
N PRO A 96 -8.29 27.71 -36.39
CA PRO A 96 -7.24 27.95 -35.41
C PRO A 96 -6.71 26.67 -34.77
N SER A 97 -5.40 26.63 -34.53
CA SER A 97 -4.72 25.56 -33.82
C SER A 97 -5.08 25.53 -32.34
N SER A 98 -4.84 24.38 -31.67
CA SER A 98 -5.11 24.20 -30.25
C SER A 98 -4.44 25.27 -29.35
N PHE A 99 -3.23 25.72 -29.70
CA PHE A 99 -2.52 26.80 -29.01
C PHE A 99 -3.18 28.17 -29.22
N ALA A 100 -3.58 28.48 -30.47
CA ALA A 100 -4.28 29.74 -30.78
C ALA A 100 -5.64 29.82 -30.05
N LEU A 101 -6.35 28.69 -29.92
CA LEU A 101 -7.57 28.60 -29.12
C LEU A 101 -7.34 28.87 -27.64
N ARG A 102 -6.27 28.32 -27.05
CA ARG A 102 -5.91 28.63 -25.65
C ARG A 102 -5.64 30.12 -25.47
N TYR A 103 -4.85 30.74 -26.34
CA TYR A 103 -4.52 32.17 -26.25
C TYR A 103 -5.75 33.08 -26.42
N SER A 104 -6.67 32.72 -27.31
CA SER A 104 -7.95 33.42 -27.44
C SER A 104 -8.85 33.25 -26.20
N LEU A 105 -8.87 32.07 -25.57
CA LEU A 105 -9.60 31.86 -24.31
C LEU A 105 -8.99 32.67 -23.15
N ASP A 106 -7.66 32.70 -23.06
CA ASP A 106 -6.92 33.44 -22.04
C ASP A 106 -7.26 34.94 -22.10
N LYS A 107 -7.22 35.52 -23.32
CA LYS A 107 -7.68 36.89 -23.56
C LYS A 107 -9.16 37.10 -23.31
N PHE A 108 -10.01 36.13 -23.65
CA PHE A 108 -11.44 36.24 -23.39
C PHE A 108 -11.72 36.34 -21.89
N ILE A 109 -11.17 35.43 -21.07
CA ILE A 109 -11.37 35.41 -19.61
C ILE A 109 -10.78 36.67 -18.96
N THR A 110 -9.55 37.04 -19.33
CA THR A 110 -8.89 38.23 -18.76
C THR A 110 -9.50 39.57 -19.20
N SER A 111 -10.30 39.59 -20.28
CA SER A 111 -11.07 40.79 -20.67
C SER A 111 -12.23 41.10 -19.72
N ALA A 112 -12.66 40.13 -18.91
CA ALA A 112 -13.82 40.21 -18.02
C ALA A 112 -15.15 40.60 -18.71
N ILE A 113 -15.29 40.33 -20.01
CA ILE A 113 -16.54 40.55 -20.78
C ILE A 113 -17.35 39.24 -20.79
N PRO A 114 -18.46 39.12 -20.03
CA PRO A 114 -19.32 37.96 -20.11
C PRO A 114 -20.09 37.93 -21.44
N ILE A 115 -20.14 36.76 -22.08
CA ILE A 115 -20.90 36.50 -23.32
C ILE A 115 -22.09 35.57 -23.07
N GLY A 116 -22.06 34.83 -21.96
CA GLY A 116 -23.15 33.97 -21.47
C GLY A 116 -23.12 33.80 -19.96
N SER A 117 -24.17 33.18 -19.41
CA SER A 117 -24.43 33.12 -17.96
C SER A 117 -23.47 32.21 -17.19
N LEU A 118 -22.74 31.34 -17.88
CA LEU A 118 -21.70 30.49 -17.29
C LEU A 118 -20.30 31.08 -17.51
N THR A 119 -20.12 32.01 -18.45
CA THR A 119 -18.87 32.81 -18.53
C THR A 119 -18.72 33.83 -17.39
N GLU A 120 -19.82 34.26 -16.77
CA GLU A 120 -19.80 35.07 -15.52
C GLU A 120 -19.25 34.30 -14.30
N ASP A 121 -19.30 32.96 -14.33
CA ASP A 121 -18.84 32.09 -13.25
C ASP A 121 -17.29 31.89 -13.26
N LEU A 122 -16.56 32.47 -14.22
CA LEU A 122 -15.10 32.38 -14.37
C LEU A 122 -14.35 33.48 -13.61
N ASP A 123 -13.15 33.17 -13.09
CA ASP A 123 -12.28 34.16 -12.44
C ASP A 123 -11.39 34.86 -13.48
N SER A 124 -11.71 36.12 -13.80
CA SER A 124 -10.99 36.92 -14.80
C SER A 124 -9.54 37.24 -14.42
N ASN A 125 -9.14 37.08 -13.15
CA ASN A 125 -7.76 37.27 -12.69
C ASN A 125 -6.87 36.05 -12.99
N TYR A 126 -7.47 34.88 -13.25
CA TYR A 126 -6.74 33.63 -13.46
C TYR A 126 -6.42 33.36 -14.94
N GLY A 127 -7.31 33.72 -15.86
CA GLY A 127 -7.13 33.49 -17.30
C GLY A 127 -7.26 32.02 -17.71
N ALA A 128 -6.47 31.60 -18.71
CA ALA A 128 -6.36 30.21 -19.18
C ALA A 128 -4.88 29.78 -19.35
N PRO A 129 -4.12 29.67 -18.25
CA PRO A 129 -2.72 29.25 -18.26
C PRO A 129 -2.53 27.84 -18.82
N GLU A 130 -1.36 27.60 -19.41
CA GLU A 130 -0.99 26.33 -20.03
C GLU A 130 -0.51 25.29 -19.00
N ASN A 131 -0.94 24.04 -19.15
CA ASN A 131 -0.45 22.95 -18.30
C ASN A 131 0.97 22.53 -18.73
N LEU A 132 1.98 23.15 -18.11
CA LEU A 132 3.41 22.85 -18.31
C LEU A 132 3.72 21.34 -18.26
N HIS A 133 4.48 20.87 -19.25
CA HIS A 133 4.95 19.48 -19.29
C HIS A 133 5.85 19.13 -18.08
N LEU A 134 5.46 18.10 -17.32
CA LEU A 134 6.17 17.62 -16.12
C LEU A 134 7.69 17.48 -16.29
N TRP A 135 8.14 17.01 -17.45
CA TRP A 135 9.54 16.79 -17.76
C TRP A 135 10.40 18.04 -17.57
N HIS A 136 9.93 19.21 -18.03
CA HIS A 136 10.70 20.45 -17.98
C HIS A 136 11.04 20.85 -16.55
N ASN A 137 10.06 20.72 -15.64
CA ASN A 137 10.16 21.18 -14.26
C ASN A 137 10.86 20.16 -13.34
N TYR A 138 10.78 18.86 -13.64
CA TYR A 138 11.18 17.79 -12.71
C TYR A 138 12.32 16.86 -13.19
N ARG A 139 12.87 17.06 -14.39
CA ARG A 139 14.00 16.26 -14.94
C ARG A 139 15.17 16.08 -13.95
N TYR A 140 15.57 17.13 -13.24
CA TYR A 140 16.70 17.06 -12.29
C TYR A 140 16.35 16.26 -11.03
N THR A 141 15.12 16.36 -10.53
CA THR A 141 14.61 15.54 -9.42
C THR A 141 14.62 14.06 -9.80
N LEU A 142 14.18 13.73 -11.02
CA LEU A 142 14.18 12.34 -11.51
C LEU A 142 15.60 11.78 -11.67
N ILE A 143 16.55 12.57 -12.18
CA ILE A 143 17.97 12.20 -12.23
C ILE A 143 18.52 11.93 -10.83
N GLY A 144 18.17 12.75 -9.84
CA GLY A 144 18.53 12.54 -8.43
C GLY A 144 18.02 11.21 -7.87
N VAL A 145 16.76 10.85 -8.14
CA VAL A 145 16.17 9.56 -7.76
C VAL A 145 16.94 8.40 -8.39
N MET A 146 17.26 8.47 -9.69
CA MET A 146 18.01 7.42 -10.39
C MET A 146 19.43 7.22 -9.81
N ILE A 147 20.12 8.31 -9.45
CA ILE A 147 21.44 8.25 -8.77
C ILE A 147 21.31 7.61 -7.37
N GLY A 148 20.26 7.92 -6.62
CA GLY A 148 19.97 7.29 -5.33
C GLY A 148 19.76 5.78 -5.45
N LEU A 149 18.90 5.34 -6.37
CA LEU A 149 18.63 3.92 -6.63
C LEU A 149 19.90 3.16 -7.06
N PHE A 150 20.69 3.74 -7.95
CA PHE A 150 21.97 3.16 -8.39
C PHE A 150 22.98 3.03 -7.22
N SER A 151 23.00 4.01 -6.31
CA SER A 151 23.85 3.97 -5.11
C SER A 151 23.47 2.83 -4.16
N LEU A 152 22.17 2.58 -3.97
CA LEU A 152 21.69 1.44 -3.16
C LEU A 152 22.10 0.09 -3.76
N ILE A 153 22.05 -0.06 -5.09
CA ILE A 153 22.51 -1.28 -5.80
C ILE A 153 24.01 -1.53 -5.55
N ILE A 154 24.84 -0.48 -5.58
CA ILE A 154 26.28 -0.58 -5.28
C ILE A 154 26.51 -1.04 -3.84
N ILE A 155 25.85 -0.42 -2.86
CA ILE A 155 25.98 -0.76 -1.43
C ILE A 155 25.54 -2.21 -1.19
N TRP A 156 24.45 -2.64 -1.83
CA TRP A 156 23.96 -4.02 -1.77
C TRP A 156 24.97 -5.02 -2.32
N ALA A 157 25.59 -4.74 -3.47
CA ALA A 157 26.60 -5.61 -4.07
C ALA A 157 27.82 -5.81 -3.14
N PHE A 158 28.30 -4.74 -2.48
CA PHE A 158 29.35 -4.84 -1.47
C PHE A 158 28.93 -5.67 -0.25
N ALA A 159 27.72 -5.47 0.28
CA ALA A 159 27.21 -6.23 1.42
C ALA A 159 27.03 -7.72 1.11
N LYS A 160 26.46 -8.04 -0.06
CA LYS A 160 26.29 -9.42 -0.55
C LYS A 160 27.63 -10.12 -0.80
N LYS A 161 28.68 -9.38 -1.21
CA LYS A 161 30.05 -9.90 -1.29
C LYS A 161 30.66 -10.17 0.09
N LYS A 162 30.33 -9.36 1.11
CA LYS A 162 30.86 -9.51 2.49
C LYS A 162 30.19 -10.65 3.26
N ASN A 163 28.87 -10.81 3.17
CA ASN A 163 28.14 -11.97 3.68
C ASN A 163 27.14 -12.47 2.63
N GLN A 164 27.36 -13.67 2.10
CA GLN A 164 26.46 -14.25 1.10
C GLN A 164 25.17 -14.83 1.71
N GLU A 165 25.16 -15.21 2.99
CA GLU A 165 24.02 -15.89 3.63
C GLU A 165 22.94 -14.92 4.12
N GLY A 166 23.34 -13.71 4.53
CA GLY A 166 22.43 -12.69 5.06
C GLY A 166 21.45 -12.12 4.03
N ASN A 167 20.27 -11.69 4.49
CA ASN A 167 19.25 -11.01 3.68
C ASN A 167 19.63 -9.52 3.45
N ASN A 168 20.73 -9.33 2.72
CA ASN A 168 21.24 -8.03 2.33
C ASN A 168 20.27 -7.26 1.42
N PHE A 169 19.46 -7.96 0.61
CA PHE A 169 18.54 -7.32 -0.34
C PHE A 169 17.39 -6.61 0.39
N SER A 170 16.69 -7.34 1.26
CA SER A 170 15.60 -6.76 2.06
C SER A 170 16.10 -5.57 2.89
N THR A 171 17.29 -5.70 3.50
CA THR A 171 17.88 -4.65 4.35
C THR A 171 18.34 -3.39 3.62
N ILE A 172 18.96 -3.51 2.44
CA ILE A 172 19.68 -2.39 1.80
C ILE A 172 18.89 -1.74 0.66
N ILE A 173 18.05 -2.49 -0.04
CA ILE A 173 17.27 -1.97 -1.16
C ILE A 173 15.80 -1.80 -0.74
N PHE A 174 15.16 -2.86 -0.28
CA PHE A 174 13.73 -2.85 -0.02
C PHE A 174 13.34 -1.98 1.18
N TYR A 175 13.96 -2.15 2.34
CA TYR A 175 13.57 -1.38 3.53
C TYR A 175 13.77 0.15 3.37
N PRO A 176 14.86 0.66 2.76
CA PRO A 176 14.97 2.08 2.43
C PRO A 176 13.92 2.57 1.42
N LEU A 177 13.44 1.74 0.49
CA LEU A 177 12.33 2.11 -0.39
C LEU A 177 11.02 2.30 0.39
N ILE A 178 10.73 1.44 1.37
CA ILE A 178 9.56 1.61 2.25
C ILE A 178 9.64 2.93 3.04
N LEU A 179 10.83 3.30 3.54
CA LEU A 179 11.02 4.59 4.23
C LEU A 179 10.84 5.79 3.30
N VAL A 180 11.24 5.69 2.04
CA VAL A 180 11.00 6.75 1.03
C VAL A 180 9.52 6.86 0.68
N ASP A 181 8.82 5.73 0.56
CA ASP A 181 7.37 5.67 0.30
C ASP A 181 6.57 6.36 1.41
N PHE A 182 6.85 6.03 2.67
CA PHE A 182 6.25 6.68 3.85
C PHE A 182 6.50 8.21 3.91
N VAL A 183 7.69 8.66 3.49
CA VAL A 183 7.98 10.10 3.38
C VAL A 183 7.20 10.74 2.22
N LEU A 184 7.03 10.02 1.10
CA LEU A 184 6.21 10.46 -0.03
C LEU A 184 4.72 10.56 0.34
N ASP A 185 4.17 9.66 1.15
CA ASP A 185 2.81 9.73 1.71
C ASP A 185 2.58 11.02 2.51
N ILE A 186 3.52 11.35 3.41
CA ILE A 186 3.45 12.58 4.21
C ILE A 186 3.55 13.81 3.29
N VAL A 187 4.42 13.78 2.28
CA VAL A 187 4.60 14.89 1.33
C VAL A 187 3.38 15.08 0.43
N ILE A 188 2.75 14.03 -0.10
CA ILE A 188 1.53 14.17 -0.91
C ILE A 188 0.35 14.63 -0.04
N LEU A 189 0.19 14.13 1.19
CA LEU A 189 -0.88 14.58 2.08
C LEU A 189 -0.68 16.05 2.49
N GLY A 190 0.56 16.46 2.79
CA GLY A 190 0.89 17.83 3.18
C GLY A 190 0.80 18.85 2.03
N VAL A 191 1.28 18.49 0.83
CA VAL A 191 1.33 19.40 -0.33
C VAL A 191 0.04 19.35 -1.16
N HIS A 192 -0.50 18.16 -1.40
CA HIS A 192 -1.62 17.92 -2.32
C HIS A 192 -2.94 17.53 -1.62
N GLY A 193 -2.94 17.29 -0.30
CA GLY A 193 -4.14 16.91 0.44
C GLY A 193 -5.34 17.83 0.21
N ARG A 194 -5.11 19.14 0.13
CA ARG A 194 -6.17 20.15 -0.05
C ARG A 194 -6.79 20.18 -1.45
N ASP A 195 -6.13 19.59 -2.45
CA ASP A 195 -6.57 19.62 -3.85
C ASP A 195 -7.94 18.91 -4.01
N LEU A 196 -8.23 17.92 -3.16
CA LEU A 196 -9.51 17.21 -3.10
C LEU A 196 -9.92 16.93 -1.64
N LYS A 197 -11.04 17.51 -1.18
CA LYS A 197 -11.49 17.41 0.23
C LYS A 197 -11.64 15.97 0.75
N TRP A 198 -12.09 15.04 -0.09
CA TRP A 198 -12.19 13.62 0.28
C TRP A 198 -10.80 12.96 0.41
N PHE A 199 -9.84 13.37 -0.42
CA PHE A 199 -8.49 12.80 -0.45
C PHE A 199 -7.72 13.13 0.83
N TYR A 200 -7.83 14.36 1.36
CA TYR A 200 -7.26 14.70 2.66
C TYR A 200 -7.74 13.77 3.78
N ILE A 201 -9.05 13.52 3.86
CA ILE A 201 -9.66 12.69 4.90
C ILE A 201 -9.24 11.23 4.73
N CYS A 202 -9.34 10.67 3.52
CA CYS A 202 -8.93 9.30 3.23
C CYS A 202 -7.42 9.09 3.46
N GLY A 203 -6.58 9.96 2.92
CA GLY A 203 -5.13 9.88 3.08
C GLY A 203 -4.69 10.00 4.54
N PHE A 204 -5.28 10.91 5.32
CA PHE A 204 -4.97 11.01 6.75
C PHE A 204 -5.39 9.75 7.53
N VAL A 205 -6.55 9.18 7.24
CA VAL A 205 -7.03 7.94 7.89
C VAL A 205 -6.15 6.74 7.52
N PHE A 206 -5.85 6.55 6.24
CA PHE A 206 -5.02 5.42 5.77
C PHE A 206 -3.50 5.64 5.93
N LEU A 207 -3.08 6.79 6.45
CA LEU A 207 -1.75 7.00 7.03
C LEU A 207 -1.76 6.70 8.54
N LEU A 208 -2.68 7.29 9.30
CA LEU A 208 -2.66 7.21 10.77
C LEU A 208 -3.10 5.85 11.32
N VAL A 209 -4.15 5.24 10.76
CA VAL A 209 -4.70 3.98 11.29
C VAL A 209 -3.71 2.82 11.17
N PRO A 210 -3.03 2.60 10.03
CA PRO A 210 -2.03 1.54 9.93
C PRO A 210 -0.84 1.71 10.89
N ILE A 211 -0.33 2.94 11.09
CA ILE A 211 0.73 3.21 12.08
C ILE A 211 0.31 2.75 13.50
N LEU A 212 -0.93 3.06 13.92
CA LEU A 212 -1.44 2.64 15.23
C LEU A 212 -1.52 1.11 15.35
N PHE A 213 -1.93 0.39 14.29
CA PHE A 213 -1.89 -1.07 14.27
C PHE A 213 -0.45 -1.61 14.27
N LYS A 214 0.48 -1.02 13.49
CA LYS A 214 1.90 -1.39 13.48
C LYS A 214 2.55 -1.26 14.85
N ILE A 215 2.24 -0.21 15.61
CA ILE A 215 2.70 -0.03 17.01
C ILE A 215 2.19 -1.16 17.91
N ILE A 216 0.89 -1.46 17.87
CA ILE A 216 0.26 -2.51 18.71
C ILE A 216 0.83 -3.90 18.36
N ILE A 217 0.98 -4.20 17.07
CA ILE A 217 1.54 -5.45 16.56
C ILE A 217 3.01 -5.58 16.95
N THR A 218 3.82 -4.53 16.78
CA THR A 218 5.23 -4.48 17.22
C THR A 218 5.36 -4.82 18.69
N TRP A 219 4.56 -4.16 19.54
CA TRP A 219 4.58 -4.42 20.99
C TRP A 219 4.27 -5.88 21.29
N PHE A 220 3.18 -6.42 20.73
CA PHE A 220 2.76 -7.79 20.98
C PHE A 220 3.79 -8.82 20.50
N ILE A 221 4.37 -8.63 19.31
CA ILE A 221 5.43 -9.50 18.79
C ILE A 221 6.64 -9.46 19.73
N LEU A 222 7.12 -8.27 20.11
CA LEU A 222 8.31 -8.16 20.93
C LEU A 222 8.11 -8.71 22.35
N GLU A 223 6.94 -8.49 22.97
CA GLU A 223 6.62 -9.06 24.30
C GLU A 223 6.66 -10.60 24.25
N ASN A 224 6.04 -11.22 23.24
CA ASN A 224 6.07 -12.68 23.05
C ASN A 224 7.50 -13.18 22.78
N VAL A 225 8.19 -12.65 21.77
CA VAL A 225 9.53 -13.14 21.36
C VAL A 225 10.59 -12.93 22.44
N THR A 226 10.46 -11.87 23.26
CA THR A 226 11.35 -11.64 24.42
C THR A 226 11.07 -12.62 25.55
N ASN A 227 9.81 -13.02 25.77
CA ASN A 227 9.45 -14.01 26.78
C ASN A 227 9.88 -15.43 26.36
N ASP A 228 9.71 -15.77 25.08
CA ASP A 228 9.98 -17.09 24.51
C ASP A 228 11.48 -17.41 24.32
N SER A 229 12.38 -16.42 24.36
CA SER A 229 13.81 -16.63 24.04
C SER A 229 14.78 -15.78 24.87
N GLN A 230 15.62 -16.45 25.67
CA GLN A 230 16.73 -15.81 26.38
C GLN A 230 17.76 -15.21 25.41
N ASN A 231 18.08 -15.91 24.31
CA ASN A 231 19.01 -15.42 23.28
C ASN A 231 18.62 -14.04 22.71
N VAL A 232 17.31 -13.74 22.64
CA VAL A 232 16.82 -12.43 22.18
C VAL A 232 16.97 -11.35 23.26
N LYS A 233 16.84 -11.71 24.55
CA LYS A 233 17.16 -10.79 25.67
C LYS A 233 18.65 -10.45 25.68
N ASP A 234 19.51 -11.47 25.64
CA ASP A 234 20.97 -11.30 25.69
C ASP A 234 21.47 -10.47 24.49
N TRP A 235 20.93 -10.72 23.29
CA TRP A 235 21.17 -9.90 22.10
C TRP A 235 20.67 -8.46 22.27
N ARG A 236 19.47 -8.27 22.83
CA ARG A 236 18.87 -6.95 23.06
C ARG A 236 19.63 -6.14 24.11
N GLU A 237 20.21 -6.77 25.12
CA GLU A 237 21.06 -6.10 26.11
C GLU A 237 22.39 -5.69 25.47
N LYS A 238 23.03 -6.59 24.71
CA LYS A 238 24.27 -6.32 23.96
C LYS A 238 24.12 -5.26 22.86
N HIS A 239 22.95 -5.17 22.22
CA HIS A 239 22.69 -4.29 21.06
C HIS A 239 21.47 -3.36 21.28
N SER A 240 21.29 -2.89 22.51
CA SER A 240 20.12 -2.13 22.97
C SER A 240 19.75 -0.90 22.13
N GLY A 241 20.75 -0.13 21.71
CA GLY A 241 20.55 1.01 20.80
C GLY A 241 19.93 0.59 19.46
N THR A 242 20.46 -0.47 18.83
CA THR A 242 19.93 -0.99 17.56
C THR A 242 18.53 -1.57 17.73
N ALA A 243 18.29 -2.32 18.81
CA ALA A 243 16.96 -2.85 19.12
C ALA A 243 15.91 -1.73 19.32
N LEU A 244 16.30 -0.61 19.95
CA LEU A 244 15.44 0.57 20.12
C LEU A 244 15.20 1.30 18.78
N THR A 245 16.23 1.52 17.96
CA THR A 245 16.08 2.10 16.62
C THR A 245 15.11 1.27 15.77
N PHE A 246 15.26 -0.05 15.76
CA PHE A 246 14.40 -0.90 14.94
C PHE A 246 12.98 -1.12 15.52
N MET A 247 12.77 -0.93 16.82
CA MET A 247 11.43 -0.78 17.40
C MET A 247 10.72 0.44 16.78
N PHE A 248 11.33 1.63 16.80
CA PHE A 248 10.72 2.82 16.19
C PHE A 248 10.50 2.67 14.68
N LEU A 249 11.46 2.07 13.96
CA LEU A 249 11.33 1.77 12.54
C LEU A 249 10.19 0.77 12.24
N SER A 250 9.92 -0.19 13.14
CA SER A 250 8.79 -1.12 13.00
C SER A 250 7.40 -0.49 13.21
N TRP A 251 7.34 0.71 13.79
CA TRP A 251 6.11 1.51 13.83
C TRP A 251 5.82 2.17 12.47
N ILE A 252 6.86 2.43 11.66
CA ILE A 252 6.75 2.91 10.28
C ILE A 252 6.41 1.72 9.37
N ASP A 253 7.21 0.65 9.38
CA ASP A 253 6.86 -0.62 8.74
C ASP A 253 7.48 -1.84 9.41
N LEU A 254 6.64 -2.86 9.64
CA LEU A 254 6.97 -4.10 10.32
C LEU A 254 8.09 -4.92 9.66
N GLU A 255 8.41 -4.70 8.37
CA GLU A 255 9.57 -5.32 7.71
C GLU A 255 10.90 -4.97 8.42
N ALA A 256 10.95 -3.89 9.22
CA ALA A 256 12.03 -3.60 10.15
C ALA A 256 12.38 -4.77 11.10
N LEU A 257 11.39 -5.60 11.45
CA LEU A 257 11.58 -6.81 12.26
C LEU A 257 12.28 -7.93 11.48
N ASN A 258 12.11 -7.98 10.16
CA ASN A 258 12.87 -8.87 9.28
C ASN A 258 14.30 -8.32 9.06
N VAL A 259 14.50 -6.99 9.05
CA VAL A 259 15.84 -6.38 8.95
C VAL A 259 16.73 -6.71 10.16
N ILE A 260 16.22 -6.68 11.40
CA ILE A 260 17.03 -7.05 12.59
C ILE A 260 17.37 -8.54 12.68
N THR A 261 16.72 -9.40 11.90
CA THR A 261 16.99 -10.84 11.86
C THR A 261 17.72 -11.30 10.59
N SER A 262 18.24 -10.34 9.81
CA SER A 262 18.76 -10.53 8.44
C SER A 262 20.22 -10.99 8.35
N HIS A 263 21.02 -10.76 9.40
CA HIS A 263 22.49 -10.82 9.43
C HIS A 263 23.17 -10.05 8.27
N CYS A 264 22.56 -8.94 7.83
CA CYS A 264 23.04 -8.11 6.74
C CYS A 264 24.51 -7.69 6.93
N ALA A 265 25.30 -7.81 5.86
CA ALA A 265 26.75 -7.57 5.81
C ALA A 265 27.57 -8.29 6.91
N GLY A 266 27.03 -9.36 7.51
CA GLY A 266 27.65 -10.09 8.63
C GLY A 266 27.65 -9.31 9.94
N ASN A 267 26.70 -8.39 10.13
CA ASN A 267 26.58 -7.59 11.36
C ASN A 267 25.83 -8.37 12.47
N GLU A 268 26.44 -8.49 13.65
CA GLU A 268 25.80 -9.09 14.84
C GLU A 268 24.62 -8.24 15.35
N ALA A 269 24.72 -6.91 15.23
CA ALA A 269 23.64 -6.00 15.60
C ALA A 269 22.41 -6.08 14.67
N LEU A 270 22.48 -6.88 13.59
CA LEU A 270 21.36 -7.24 12.72
C LEU A 270 21.12 -8.76 12.70
N ASN A 271 21.55 -9.47 13.75
CA ASN A 271 21.42 -10.92 13.89
C ASN A 271 20.59 -11.31 15.13
N ALA A 272 19.40 -10.74 15.28
CA ALA A 272 18.46 -11.11 16.34
C ALA A 272 17.97 -12.56 16.14
N SER A 273 18.23 -13.42 17.12
CA SER A 273 17.92 -14.85 17.10
C SER A 273 16.44 -15.15 17.36
N PHE A 274 15.54 -14.56 16.56
CA PHE A 274 14.09 -14.80 16.65
C PHE A 274 13.77 -16.28 16.41
N THR A 275 12.91 -16.83 17.27
CA THR A 275 12.35 -18.19 17.16
C THR A 275 11.55 -18.35 15.87
N GLU A 276 11.39 -19.59 15.40
CA GLU A 276 10.64 -19.88 14.18
C GLU A 276 9.18 -19.38 14.27
N GLU A 277 8.52 -19.59 15.41
CA GLU A 277 7.17 -19.04 15.65
C GLU A 277 7.17 -17.52 15.81
N GLY A 278 8.25 -16.91 16.30
CA GLY A 278 8.44 -15.45 16.28
C GLY A 278 8.45 -14.90 14.85
N ARG A 279 9.24 -15.51 13.96
CA ARG A 279 9.31 -15.16 12.53
C ARG A 279 7.95 -15.37 11.83
N LYS A 280 7.33 -16.55 11.99
CA LYS A 280 5.98 -16.82 11.46
C LYS A 280 4.91 -15.84 11.95
N ARG A 281 5.02 -15.31 13.19
CA ARG A 281 4.14 -14.23 13.70
C ARG A 281 4.41 -12.91 12.97
N VAL A 282 5.67 -12.51 12.81
CA VAL A 282 6.08 -11.32 12.03
C VAL A 282 5.53 -11.39 10.61
N ASP A 283 5.77 -12.50 9.89
CA ASP A 283 5.37 -12.63 8.49
C ASP A 283 3.85 -12.57 8.29
N ARG A 284 3.08 -13.28 9.13
CA ARG A 284 1.60 -13.20 9.11
C ARG A 284 1.09 -11.80 9.40
N SER A 285 1.73 -11.07 10.32
CA SER A 285 1.36 -9.70 10.66
C SER A 285 1.67 -8.71 9.55
N ILE A 286 2.81 -8.85 8.85
CA ILE A 286 3.14 -8.01 7.69
C ILE A 286 2.14 -8.25 6.57
N VAL A 287 1.85 -9.51 6.23
CA VAL A 287 0.83 -9.85 5.22
C VAL A 287 -0.54 -9.25 5.59
N PHE A 288 -0.96 -9.32 6.85
CA PHE A 288 -2.20 -8.67 7.30
C PHE A 288 -2.18 -7.15 7.07
N MET A 289 -1.11 -6.46 7.49
CA MET A 289 -1.00 -5.01 7.31
C MET A 289 -0.99 -4.59 5.83
N THR A 290 -0.39 -5.39 4.94
CA THR A 290 -0.41 -5.13 3.48
C THR A 290 -1.82 -5.01 2.89
N PHE A 291 -2.81 -5.72 3.45
CA PHE A 291 -4.22 -5.57 3.04
C PHE A 291 -4.93 -4.36 3.65
N ILE A 292 -4.45 -3.84 4.77
CA ILE A 292 -5.03 -2.70 5.51
C ILE A 292 -4.43 -1.35 5.07
N GLU A 293 -3.22 -1.37 4.52
CA GLU A 293 -2.40 -0.19 4.24
C GLU A 293 -2.11 -0.03 2.74
N ASP A 294 -1.20 -0.84 2.18
CA ASP A 294 -0.69 -0.70 0.81
C ASP A 294 -1.83 -0.74 -0.23
N ILE A 295 -2.78 -1.68 -0.12
CA ILE A 295 -3.88 -1.82 -1.08
C ILE A 295 -4.83 -0.60 -1.05
N PRO A 296 -5.36 -0.15 0.10
CA PRO A 296 -6.13 1.10 0.18
C PRO A 296 -5.35 2.33 -0.31
N GLN A 297 -4.06 2.47 0.02
CA GLN A 297 -3.24 3.61 -0.41
C GLN A 297 -3.09 3.64 -1.95
N ILE A 298 -2.75 2.51 -2.58
CA ILE A 298 -2.68 2.40 -4.06
C ILE A 298 -4.01 2.79 -4.71
N ILE A 299 -5.14 2.34 -4.15
CA ILE A 299 -6.49 2.72 -4.64
C ILE A 299 -6.72 4.23 -4.49
N ILE A 300 -6.39 4.82 -3.32
CA ILE A 300 -6.57 6.25 -3.05
C ILE A 300 -5.72 7.11 -4.00
N TYR A 301 -4.47 6.74 -4.26
CA TYR A 301 -3.59 7.48 -5.18
C TYR A 301 -3.98 7.31 -6.64
N ALA A 302 -4.43 6.12 -7.07
CA ALA A 302 -5.00 5.93 -8.40
C ALA A 302 -6.28 6.76 -8.61
N LEU A 303 -7.15 6.85 -7.61
CA LEU A 303 -8.33 7.72 -7.64
C LEU A 303 -7.95 9.20 -7.64
N TYR A 304 -6.96 9.63 -6.85
CA TYR A 304 -6.47 11.00 -6.85
C TYR A 304 -6.01 11.45 -8.26
N GLN A 305 -5.19 10.64 -8.94
CA GLN A 305 -4.74 10.95 -10.31
C GLN A 305 -5.90 10.91 -11.33
N ARG A 306 -6.89 10.05 -11.10
CA ARG A 306 -8.12 10.01 -11.92
C ARG A 306 -8.94 11.29 -11.77
N TYR A 307 -9.07 11.86 -10.58
CA TYR A 307 -9.95 13.01 -10.30
C TYR A 307 -9.29 14.40 -10.43
N THR A 308 -7.98 14.53 -10.31
CA THR A 308 -7.30 15.86 -10.42
C THR A 308 -7.16 16.37 -11.86
N VAL A 309 -6.97 17.70 -12.01
CA VAL A 309 -6.87 18.39 -13.31
C VAL A 309 -5.44 18.73 -13.71
N ILE A 310 -4.64 19.30 -12.79
CA ILE A 310 -3.23 19.62 -13.04
C ILE A 310 -2.39 18.37 -12.75
N PRO A 311 -1.60 17.86 -13.71
CA PRO A 311 -0.66 16.77 -13.44
C PRO A 311 0.50 17.28 -12.57
N ALA A 312 0.85 16.52 -11.53
CA ALA A 312 1.98 16.82 -10.64
C ALA A 312 2.86 15.58 -10.43
N ILE A 313 4.18 15.77 -10.30
CA ILE A 313 5.12 14.64 -10.20
C ILE A 313 4.99 13.87 -8.89
N ILE A 314 4.68 14.54 -7.77
CA ILE A 314 4.59 13.93 -6.45
C ILE A 314 3.54 12.80 -6.44
N PRO A 315 2.26 13.03 -6.84
CA PRO A 315 1.27 11.96 -7.01
C PRO A 315 1.69 10.79 -7.90
N VAL A 316 2.51 11.04 -8.94
CA VAL A 316 3.02 9.98 -9.83
C VAL A 316 4.11 9.16 -9.13
N LEU A 317 5.02 9.83 -8.41
CA LEU A 317 6.05 9.17 -7.61
C LEU A 317 5.43 8.32 -6.50
N VAL A 318 4.47 8.84 -5.73
CA VAL A 318 3.85 8.10 -4.60
C VAL A 318 3.11 6.85 -5.10
N LEU A 319 2.30 6.96 -6.16
CA LEU A 319 1.66 5.77 -6.74
C LEU A 319 2.69 4.76 -7.29
N SER A 320 3.82 5.24 -7.80
CA SER A 320 4.89 4.35 -8.30
C SER A 320 5.63 3.66 -7.15
N SER A 321 5.96 4.37 -6.07
CA SER A 321 6.65 3.79 -4.91
C SER A 321 5.75 2.80 -4.16
N ALA A 322 4.48 3.12 -3.93
CA ALA A 322 3.51 2.21 -3.30
C ALA A 322 3.34 0.92 -4.13
N CYS A 323 3.24 1.02 -5.46
CA CYS A 323 3.22 -0.15 -6.34
C CYS A 323 4.52 -0.97 -6.25
N ILE A 324 5.69 -0.33 -6.19
CA ILE A 324 6.99 -1.01 -6.07
C ILE A 324 7.14 -1.70 -4.70
N VAL A 325 6.77 -1.03 -3.61
CA VAL A 325 6.77 -1.59 -2.25
C VAL A 325 5.83 -2.79 -2.15
N PHE A 326 4.60 -2.66 -2.66
CA PHE A 326 3.62 -3.76 -2.70
C PHE A 326 4.12 -4.96 -3.51
N LEU A 327 4.74 -4.74 -4.68
CA LEU A 327 5.34 -5.80 -5.48
C LEU A 327 6.51 -6.50 -4.77
N PHE A 328 7.36 -5.77 -4.04
CA PHE A 328 8.41 -6.38 -3.22
C PHE A 328 7.85 -7.12 -2.00
N LYS A 329 6.81 -6.61 -1.33
CA LYS A 329 6.08 -7.29 -0.25
C LYS A 329 5.49 -8.63 -0.73
N ILE A 330 4.97 -8.70 -1.96
CA ILE A 330 4.53 -9.96 -2.58
C ILE A 330 5.74 -10.86 -2.87
N HIS A 331 6.74 -10.36 -3.60
CA HIS A 331 7.84 -11.18 -4.11
C HIS A 331 8.69 -11.83 -3.01
N ASP A 332 9.04 -11.09 -1.94
CA ASP A 332 9.80 -11.66 -0.81
C ASP A 332 9.02 -12.79 -0.14
N ARG A 333 7.69 -12.68 -0.05
CA ARG A 333 6.83 -13.72 0.53
C ARG A 333 6.56 -14.89 -0.41
N GLU A 334 6.51 -14.69 -1.73
CA GLU A 334 6.52 -15.80 -2.70
C GLU A 334 7.83 -16.61 -2.58
N VAL A 335 8.98 -15.92 -2.49
CA VAL A 335 10.29 -16.55 -2.29
C VAL A 335 10.36 -17.29 -0.95
N LEU A 336 9.82 -16.70 0.12
CA LEU A 336 9.72 -17.34 1.43
C LEU A 336 8.88 -18.63 1.37
N ILE A 337 7.66 -18.55 0.83
CA ILE A 337 6.74 -19.71 0.69
C ILE A 337 7.36 -20.81 -0.18
N HIS A 338 8.03 -20.44 -1.28
CA HIS A 338 8.70 -21.42 -2.15
C HIS A 338 9.86 -22.13 -1.42
N ARG A 339 10.55 -21.42 -0.53
CA ARG A 339 11.65 -21.95 0.30
C ARG A 339 11.17 -22.81 1.47
N THR A 340 9.93 -22.64 1.94
CA THR A 340 9.36 -23.35 3.10
C THR A 340 8.30 -24.40 2.71
N ARG A 341 8.49 -25.14 1.61
CA ARG A 341 7.46 -26.02 1.04
C ARG A 341 7.17 -27.31 1.86
N SER A 342 6.44 -27.13 2.96
CA SER A 342 5.38 -28.04 3.42
C SER A 342 4.14 -27.20 3.74
N ASP A 343 2.96 -27.81 3.64
CA ASP A 343 1.69 -27.31 4.19
C ASP A 343 1.14 -26.00 3.60
N THR A 344 0.86 -26.01 2.29
CA THR A 344 0.01 -25.01 1.63
C THR A 344 -1.47 -25.14 2.02
N HIS A 345 -2.03 -24.20 2.80
CA HIS A 345 -3.44 -23.74 2.70
C HIS A 345 -3.74 -22.50 3.59
N THR A 346 -2.92 -21.45 3.49
CA THR A 346 -2.79 -20.41 4.53
C THR A 346 -2.70 -18.99 3.97
N THR A 347 -3.83 -18.49 3.46
CA THR A 347 -4.03 -17.04 3.20
C THR A 347 -5.34 -16.55 3.83
N ILE A 348 -6.49 -17.10 3.41
CA ILE A 348 -7.81 -16.75 3.98
C ILE A 348 -7.89 -17.15 5.47
N ASN A 349 -7.40 -18.35 5.81
CA ASN A 349 -7.32 -18.81 7.20
C ASN A 349 -6.43 -17.93 8.08
N ASN A 350 -5.43 -17.23 7.52
CA ASN A 350 -4.58 -16.34 8.31
C ASN A 350 -5.35 -15.12 8.82
N VAL A 351 -6.29 -14.58 8.05
CA VAL A 351 -7.10 -13.42 8.46
C VAL A 351 -8.04 -13.80 9.61
N PHE A 352 -8.74 -14.93 9.51
CA PHE A 352 -9.59 -15.43 10.62
C PHE A 352 -8.76 -15.83 11.85
N ASN A 353 -7.60 -16.45 11.66
CA ASN A 353 -6.71 -16.79 12.77
C ASN A 353 -6.07 -15.55 13.40
N PHE A 354 -5.86 -14.45 12.67
CA PHE A 354 -5.38 -13.18 13.23
C PHE A 354 -6.39 -12.57 14.21
N PHE A 355 -7.69 -12.57 13.88
CA PHE A 355 -8.74 -12.14 14.82
C PHE A 355 -8.86 -13.07 16.05
N ASN A 356 -8.68 -14.39 15.87
CA ASN A 356 -8.62 -15.33 16.99
C ASN A 356 -7.34 -15.19 17.84
N PHE A 357 -6.24 -14.74 17.25
CA PHE A 357 -4.94 -14.49 17.91
C PHE A 357 -4.96 -13.22 18.76
N PHE A 358 -5.69 -12.17 18.32
CA PHE A 358 -6.00 -11.00 19.14
C PHE A 358 -7.13 -11.21 20.17
N ASN A 359 -7.68 -12.44 20.29
CA ASN A 359 -8.75 -12.73 21.23
C ASN A 359 -8.20 -12.89 22.66
N ILE A 360 -8.21 -11.76 23.39
CA ILE A 360 -7.63 -11.52 24.73
C ILE A 360 -7.87 -12.65 25.74
N LYS A 361 -8.97 -13.40 25.60
CA LYS A 361 -9.34 -14.54 26.45
C LYS A 361 -8.20 -15.56 26.63
N ASN A 362 -7.44 -15.85 25.58
CA ASN A 362 -6.33 -16.81 25.65
C ASN A 362 -5.12 -16.26 26.43
N TYR A 363 -4.78 -14.98 26.25
CA TYR A 363 -3.66 -14.33 26.96
C TYR A 363 -3.92 -14.27 28.47
N ILE A 364 -5.15 -13.95 28.87
CA ILE A 364 -5.57 -13.97 30.28
C ILE A 364 -5.55 -15.39 30.86
N GLY A 365 -6.05 -16.38 30.11
CA GLY A 365 -6.07 -17.78 30.55
C GLY A 365 -4.66 -18.34 30.78
N GLN A 366 -3.73 -18.10 29.86
CA GLN A 366 -2.36 -18.60 29.96
C GLN A 366 -1.58 -17.95 31.13
N LYS A 367 -1.77 -16.64 31.35
CA LYS A 367 -1.13 -15.93 32.47
C LYS A 367 -1.69 -16.39 33.83
N ARG A 368 -2.99 -16.67 33.90
CA ARG A 368 -3.66 -17.21 35.10
C ARG A 368 -3.12 -18.58 35.49
N ALA A 369 -2.97 -19.49 34.53
CA ALA A 369 -2.41 -20.83 34.75
C ALA A 369 -0.97 -20.79 35.30
N GLN A 370 -0.15 -19.81 34.91
CA GLN A 370 1.20 -19.64 35.48
C GLN A 370 1.17 -19.15 36.93
N THR A 371 0.30 -18.20 37.29
CA THR A 371 0.16 -17.79 38.70
C THR A 371 -0.40 -18.90 39.59
N GLU A 372 -1.39 -19.66 39.11
CA GLU A 372 -2.01 -20.74 39.87
C GLU A 372 -1.04 -21.95 40.00
N GLY A 373 -0.24 -22.23 38.96
CA GLY A 373 0.80 -23.28 38.98
C GLY A 373 2.03 -22.98 39.84
N THR A 374 2.20 -21.77 40.37
CA THR A 374 3.35 -21.39 41.22
C THR A 374 2.99 -21.34 42.72
N PHE A 375 1.76 -21.69 43.11
CA PHE A 375 1.29 -21.61 44.51
C PHE A 375 1.19 -22.97 45.23
N CYS A 376 1.59 -24.07 44.57
CA CYS A 376 1.41 -25.43 45.09
C CYS A 376 2.71 -26.22 45.29
N ASP A 377 3.79 -25.57 45.70
CA ASP A 377 5.03 -26.24 46.13
C ASP A 377 5.74 -25.52 47.29
N THR A 378 5.23 -25.70 48.52
CA THR A 378 6.02 -25.52 49.76
C THR A 378 5.26 -26.10 50.96
N HIS A 379 5.66 -27.30 51.41
CA HIS A 379 5.07 -27.94 52.60
C HIS A 379 6.04 -27.93 53.78
N ALA A 380 5.50 -27.62 54.97
CA ALA A 380 6.04 -27.90 56.30
C ALA A 380 7.42 -27.33 56.69
N ASN A 381 7.41 -26.31 57.56
CA ASN A 381 7.89 -26.52 58.93
C ASN A 381 7.20 -25.57 59.92
N VAL A 382 7.08 -26.00 61.19
CA VAL A 382 6.31 -25.31 62.24
C VAL A 382 7.22 -25.05 63.45
N PRO A 383 7.15 -23.87 64.06
CA PRO A 383 6.94 -23.82 65.52
C PRO A 383 5.67 -23.04 65.93
N ASN A 384 5.09 -23.42 67.07
CA ASN A 384 4.01 -22.71 67.77
C ASN A 384 4.43 -21.31 68.25
N PHE A 385 3.47 -20.37 68.41
CA PHE A 385 3.12 -19.82 69.74
C PHE A 385 1.82 -18.96 69.76
N ASN A 386 1.00 -19.19 70.80
CA ASN A 386 -0.06 -18.36 71.42
C ASN A 386 -1.00 -17.43 70.61
N ASN A 387 -2.29 -17.70 70.78
CA ASN A 387 -3.32 -16.83 71.38
C ASN A 387 -3.37 -15.34 71.00
N ASN A 388 -4.52 -14.90 70.47
CA ASN A 388 -5.55 -14.41 71.40
C ASN A 388 -6.98 -14.49 70.88
N PHE A 389 -7.92 -14.53 71.82
CA PHE A 389 -9.37 -14.59 71.61
C PHE A 389 -9.95 -13.17 71.64
N GLN A 390 -10.76 -12.78 70.66
CA GLN A 390 -11.83 -11.82 70.94
C GLN A 390 -13.03 -12.02 70.00
N THR A 391 -14.14 -12.43 70.60
CA THR A 391 -15.47 -12.51 69.99
C THR A 391 -16.20 -11.17 70.16
N ASP A 392 -17.07 -10.80 69.23
CA ASP A 392 -18.38 -10.30 69.64
C ASP A 392 -19.49 -10.53 68.58
N LEU A 393 -20.75 -10.50 69.00
CA LEU A 393 -21.91 -10.89 68.20
C LEU A 393 -22.81 -9.69 67.83
N LYS A 394 -23.52 -9.79 66.70
CA LYS A 394 -25.00 -9.96 66.69
C LYS A 394 -25.60 -10.13 65.29
N MET A 395 -26.77 -10.79 65.24
CA MET A 395 -27.64 -10.90 64.06
C MET A 395 -28.69 -9.80 64.05
N GLY A 396 -29.27 -9.51 62.87
CA GLY A 396 -30.46 -8.66 62.71
C GLY A 396 -31.09 -8.80 61.32
N ASP A 397 -32.25 -9.48 61.28
CA ASP A 397 -33.37 -9.38 60.33
C ASP A 397 -33.17 -9.51 58.79
N LYS A 398 -33.68 -10.64 58.28
CA LYS A 398 -34.43 -10.77 57.00
C LYS A 398 -35.85 -10.20 57.17
N PRO A 399 -36.68 -9.93 56.13
CA PRO A 399 -36.72 -10.50 54.77
C PRO A 399 -36.71 -9.40 53.67
N ARG A 400 -36.94 -9.62 52.36
CA ARG A 400 -37.79 -10.59 51.65
C ARG A 400 -37.31 -10.79 50.19
N ALA A 401 -37.59 -11.96 49.62
CA ALA A 401 -37.15 -12.31 48.28
C ALA A 401 -38.18 -11.97 47.19
N ILE A 402 -37.68 -11.77 45.96
CA ILE A 402 -38.41 -12.07 44.73
C ILE A 402 -37.53 -13.03 43.90
N THR A 403 -37.92 -14.31 43.91
CA THR A 403 -37.61 -15.29 42.85
C THR A 403 -38.56 -15.02 41.66
N THR A 404 -38.36 -15.48 40.43
CA THR A 404 -38.19 -16.89 40.01
C THR A 404 -37.67 -17.04 38.56
N ASN A 405 -36.73 -17.99 38.37
CA ASN A 405 -36.75 -19.03 37.32
C ASN A 405 -36.63 -18.57 35.82
N THR A 406 -36.48 -19.45 34.80
CA THR A 406 -36.58 -20.91 34.74
C THR A 406 -35.72 -21.55 33.63
N MET A 407 -35.16 -22.73 33.92
CA MET A 407 -35.02 -23.94 33.08
C MET A 407 -34.38 -23.95 31.67
N GLU A 408 -33.50 -24.94 31.50
CA GLU A 408 -33.25 -25.65 30.24
C GLU A 408 -34.52 -26.41 29.77
N GLY A 409 -34.68 -26.64 28.46
CA GLY A 409 -35.78 -27.44 27.90
C GLY A 409 -35.41 -28.10 26.58
N THR A 410 -35.71 -29.39 26.44
CA THR A 410 -35.16 -30.27 25.40
C THR A 410 -36.10 -30.56 24.22
N PHE A 411 -35.52 -31.17 23.17
CA PHE A 411 -36.09 -32.25 22.34
C PHE A 411 -36.75 -31.99 20.96
N ASN A 412 -36.27 -32.81 20.00
CA ASN A 412 -37.01 -33.55 18.96
C ASN A 412 -37.54 -32.93 17.62
N SER A 413 -36.70 -33.09 16.57
CA SER A 413 -36.84 -34.16 15.54
C SER A 413 -37.70 -34.00 14.26
N LYS A 414 -37.23 -34.76 13.23
CA LYS A 414 -37.96 -35.57 12.21
C LYS A 414 -38.41 -34.98 10.85
N LEU A 415 -38.04 -35.74 9.81
CA LEU A 415 -38.61 -35.90 8.45
C LEU A 415 -38.56 -34.68 7.49
N ALA A 416 -38.42 -34.83 6.16
CA ALA A 416 -38.08 -35.99 5.30
C ALA A 416 -37.13 -35.49 4.16
N GLY A 417 -36.32 -36.31 3.48
CA GLY A 417 -36.71 -37.30 2.45
C GLY A 417 -36.98 -36.61 1.10
N LYS A 418 -36.48 -37.06 -0.07
CA LYS A 418 -35.88 -38.35 -0.48
C LYS A 418 -34.89 -38.13 -1.66
N ALA A 419 -34.28 -39.19 -2.21
CA ALA A 419 -33.17 -39.09 -3.18
C ALA A 419 -33.44 -39.74 -4.55
N LEU A 420 -32.43 -39.61 -5.43
CA LEU A 420 -32.02 -40.51 -6.55
C LEU A 420 -32.59 -40.37 -7.98
N SER A 421 -31.62 -40.27 -8.91
CA SER A 421 -31.47 -41.01 -10.19
C SER A 421 -32.04 -40.49 -11.53
N SER A 422 -31.15 -40.49 -12.55
CA SER A 422 -31.37 -40.60 -14.02
C SER A 422 -32.18 -39.50 -14.75
N GLY A 423 -31.94 -39.18 -16.03
CA GLY A 423 -30.89 -39.65 -16.97
C GLY A 423 -31.22 -39.30 -18.45
N ALA A 424 -30.27 -39.49 -19.37
CA ALA A 424 -30.36 -39.29 -20.84
C ALA A 424 -30.55 -37.81 -21.33
N SER A 425 -29.70 -37.27 -22.23
CA SER A 425 -29.66 -37.44 -23.71
C SER A 425 -30.70 -36.55 -24.44
N THR A 426 -30.45 -35.83 -25.54
CA THR A 426 -29.33 -35.70 -26.54
C THR A 426 -29.46 -34.28 -27.18
N ALA A 427 -28.59 -33.66 -27.99
CA ALA A 427 -27.32 -33.96 -28.71
C ALA A 427 -26.54 -32.61 -28.91
N GLY A 428 -25.50 -32.42 -29.72
CA GLY A 428 -24.75 -33.28 -30.66
C GLY A 428 -23.78 -32.47 -31.56
N ARG A 429 -22.80 -33.15 -32.20
CA ARG A 429 -21.64 -32.62 -32.97
C ARG A 429 -20.55 -31.94 -32.11
N GLY A 430 -19.25 -32.27 -32.20
CA GLY A 430 -18.56 -33.39 -32.85
C GLY A 430 -17.19 -33.03 -33.48
N VAL A 431 -16.30 -34.03 -33.63
CA VAL A 431 -15.02 -33.99 -34.41
C VAL A 431 -13.89 -33.14 -33.76
N THR A 432 -12.65 -33.61 -33.49
CA THR A 432 -12.01 -34.96 -33.54
C THR A 432 -10.80 -35.01 -32.59
N THR A 433 -10.42 -36.21 -32.13
CA THR A 433 -9.08 -36.53 -31.55
C THR A 433 -8.17 -37.18 -32.63
N PRO A 434 -6.85 -37.33 -32.37
CA PRO A 434 -6.33 -38.55 -31.70
C PRO A 434 -5.56 -38.19 -30.40
N VAL A 435 -5.49 -39.01 -29.34
CA VAL A 435 -5.24 -40.46 -29.19
C VAL A 435 -3.80 -40.87 -29.50
N TYR A 436 -3.01 -41.04 -28.44
CA TYR A 436 -2.05 -42.13 -28.31
C TYR A 436 -2.10 -42.65 -26.86
N ASN A 437 -1.84 -43.94 -26.65
CA ASN A 437 -2.00 -44.59 -25.35
C ASN A 437 -0.65 -45.01 -24.73
N SER A 438 -0.72 -45.55 -23.52
CA SER A 438 0.35 -46.06 -22.65
C SER A 438 1.44 -46.92 -23.33
N ASP A 439 2.64 -46.96 -22.73
CA ASP A 439 3.01 -48.09 -21.85
C ASP A 439 4.26 -47.78 -20.98
N TYR A 440 4.43 -48.56 -19.91
CA TYR A 440 5.55 -48.48 -18.94
C TYR A 440 6.65 -49.47 -19.32
N VAL A 441 7.92 -49.06 -19.14
CA VAL A 441 9.00 -49.99 -18.76
C VAL A 441 9.84 -49.33 -17.66
N ILE A 442 10.13 -50.11 -16.61
CA ILE A 442 11.18 -49.82 -15.62
C ILE A 442 12.29 -50.82 -15.91
N GLU A 443 13.53 -50.37 -15.98
CA GLU A 443 14.69 -51.26 -16.09
C GLU A 443 15.73 -50.90 -15.03
N ILE A 444 16.06 -51.89 -14.20
CA ILE A 444 17.14 -51.86 -13.21
C ILE A 444 17.98 -53.10 -13.51
N GLU A 445 19.27 -52.94 -13.81
CA GLU A 445 20.20 -54.07 -13.75
C GLU A 445 21.60 -53.66 -13.31
N THR A 446 22.42 -54.64 -12.93
CA THR A 446 23.48 -54.45 -11.93
C THR A 446 24.79 -55.21 -12.19
N GLY A 447 25.90 -54.45 -12.28
CA GLY A 447 27.20 -54.85 -11.70
C GLY A 447 28.11 -55.80 -12.50
N SER A 448 29.39 -55.85 -12.06
CA SER A 448 30.50 -56.69 -12.58
C SER A 448 30.94 -56.34 -14.03
N THR A 449 32.20 -56.41 -14.51
CA THR A 449 33.57 -56.59 -13.97
C THR A 449 34.54 -55.99 -15.04
N GLY A 450 35.85 -55.81 -14.90
CA GLY A 450 36.85 -56.14 -13.87
C GLY A 450 38.27 -55.77 -14.38
N GLU A 451 39.33 -56.01 -13.59
CA GLU A 451 40.75 -55.70 -13.91
C GLU A 451 41.08 -54.20 -14.13
N GLY A 452 42.32 -53.71 -13.98
CA GLY A 452 43.53 -54.28 -13.40
C GLY A 452 44.73 -53.33 -13.59
N GLY A 453 45.45 -52.93 -12.52
CA GLY A 453 46.57 -52.00 -12.67
C GLY A 453 47.19 -51.49 -11.37
N SER A 454 48.20 -52.19 -10.84
CA SER A 454 48.95 -51.76 -9.65
C SER A 454 50.15 -50.88 -10.01
N LYS A 455 50.32 -49.75 -9.31
CA LYS A 455 51.62 -49.12 -9.03
C LYS A 455 51.54 -48.21 -7.82
N SER A 456 52.60 -48.20 -7.02
CA SER A 456 52.69 -47.55 -5.70
C SER A 456 53.92 -46.64 -5.61
N VAL A 457 54.09 -45.95 -4.47
CA VAL A 457 55.26 -45.09 -4.12
C VAL A 457 55.21 -43.71 -4.87
N ASN A 458 55.44 -42.54 -4.25
CA ASN A 458 56.23 -42.22 -3.05
C ASN A 458 55.63 -41.08 -2.16
N ARG A 459 56.24 -40.84 -0.99
CA ARG A 459 56.01 -39.68 -0.08
C ARG A 459 56.71 -38.41 -0.64
N THR A 460 56.36 -37.17 -0.27
CA THR A 460 56.75 -36.48 0.99
C THR A 460 56.18 -35.04 1.01
N PRO A 461 55.78 -34.44 2.16
CA PRO A 461 55.22 -33.09 2.23
C PRO A 461 56.26 -31.96 2.44
N THR A 462 55.90 -30.71 2.11
CA THR A 462 56.68 -29.49 2.40
C THR A 462 55.88 -28.42 3.16
N LYS A 463 56.59 -27.58 3.93
CA LYS A 463 56.07 -26.67 4.97
C LYS A 463 55.49 -25.33 4.44
N PRO A 464 54.69 -24.60 5.26
CA PRO A 464 54.14 -23.29 4.92
C PRO A 464 55.21 -22.19 4.80
N LYS A 465 54.83 -21.06 4.18
CA LYS A 465 55.56 -19.78 4.26
C LYS A 465 54.97 -18.87 5.34
N LYS A 466 55.77 -17.85 5.70
CA LYS A 466 55.45 -16.81 6.69
C LYS A 466 54.32 -15.90 6.22
#